data_AF-A0A831W3J5-F1
#
_entry.id   AF-A0A831W3J5-F1
#
_cell.length_a   1.000
_cell.length_b   1.000
_cell.length_c   1.000
_cell.angle_alpha   90.00
_cell.angle_beta   90.00
_cell.angle_gamma   90.00
#
_symmetry.space_group_name_H-M   'P 1'
#
loop_
_entity.id
_entity.type
_entity.pdbx_description
1 polymer ?
#
loop_
_entity_poly.entity_id
_entity_poly.type
_entity_poly.pdbx_seq_one_letter_code
_entity_poly.pdbx_strand_id
1 'polypeptide(L)'
;MIGPVDSNCAKALCRSHREVQLSATADELRIFYNLAMDRVHYFPRRNALYFVDSVYRSVPAIIRSVLSGTGTPPAVEQLYLDDKHYFKAGKRIKLPPRQANAVLVALRLEGIQVSISE
;
A
#
# COMPACT_ATOMS: atom_id res chain seq x y z
N MET A 1 -20.76 18.96 12.49
CA MET A 1 -20.72 17.88 11.50
C MET A 1 -19.41 18.03 10.74
N ILE A 2 -18.40 17.19 10.98
CA ILE A 2 -17.11 17.29 10.27
C ILE A 2 -17.30 16.53 8.95
N GLY A 3 -17.24 17.26 7.82
CA GLY A 3 -17.35 16.68 6.48
C GLY A 3 -16.17 15.76 6.14
N PRO A 4 -16.26 14.99 5.05
CA PRO A 4 -15.17 14.11 4.62
C PRO A 4 -13.91 14.93 4.35
N VAL A 5 -12.79 14.49 4.91
CA VAL A 5 -11.49 15.14 4.68
C VAL A 5 -11.14 15.00 3.20
N ASP A 6 -11.02 16.14 2.52
CA ASP A 6 -10.58 16.21 1.13
C ASP A 6 -9.20 15.52 1.00
N SER A 7 -9.06 14.64 0.01
CA SER A 7 -7.82 13.97 -0.35
C SER A 7 -6.62 14.92 -0.49
N ASN A 8 -6.84 16.16 -0.95
CA ASN A 8 -5.83 17.20 -1.07
C ASN A 8 -5.41 17.77 0.30
N CYS A 9 -6.36 17.89 1.22
CA CYS A 9 -6.12 18.33 2.59
C CYS A 9 -5.37 17.23 3.39
N ALA A 10 -5.76 15.97 3.22
CA ALA A 10 -5.04 14.82 3.77
C ALA A 10 -3.60 14.73 3.22
N LYS A 11 -3.41 14.95 1.91
CA LYS A 11 -2.09 15.01 1.27
C LYS A 11 -1.23 16.14 1.81
N ALA A 12 -1.78 17.33 2.00
CA ALA A 12 -1.06 18.48 2.53
C ALA A 12 -0.56 18.24 3.96
N LEU A 13 -1.38 17.61 4.81
CA LEU A 13 -1.00 17.24 6.19
C LEU A 13 0.04 16.12 6.26
N CYS A 14 0.08 15.22 5.26
CA CYS A 14 1.02 14.10 5.23
C CYS A 14 2.42 14.46 4.68
N ARG A 15 2.65 15.69 4.20
CA ARG A 15 3.91 16.10 3.55
C ARG A 15 5.10 16.26 4.49
N SER A 16 4.90 16.40 5.80
CA SER A 16 5.96 16.87 6.72
C SER A 16 6.64 15.80 7.59
N HIS A 17 6.16 14.55 7.68
CA HIS A 17 6.64 13.62 8.70
C HIS A 17 6.86 12.15 8.28
N ARG A 18 6.77 11.81 6.99
CA ARG A 18 6.85 10.41 6.54
C ARG A 18 8.10 10.16 5.71
N GLU A 19 8.90 9.18 6.12
CA GLU A 19 10.07 8.74 5.39
C GLU A 19 9.65 8.25 4.00
N VAL A 20 10.39 8.68 2.97
CA VAL A 20 10.15 8.31 1.58
C VAL A 20 10.80 6.96 1.25
N GLN A 21 11.85 6.60 1.99
CA GLN A 21 12.57 5.35 1.88
C GLN A 21 12.63 4.70 3.26
N LEU A 22 12.16 3.47 3.35
CA LEU A 22 12.24 2.65 4.56
C LEU A 22 13.41 1.69 4.43
N SER A 23 14.11 1.46 5.54
CA SER A 23 15.20 0.50 5.63
C SER A 23 14.78 -0.91 5.18
N ALA A 24 15.72 -1.66 4.62
CA ALA A 24 15.67 -3.10 4.34
C ALA A 24 15.22 -3.97 5.54
N THR A 25 15.29 -3.43 6.75
CA THR A 25 14.97 -4.08 8.03
C THR A 25 13.74 -3.48 8.71
N ALA A 26 12.99 -2.61 8.02
CA ALA A 26 11.82 -1.97 8.59
C ALA A 26 10.79 -3.01 9.05
N ASP A 27 10.34 -2.85 10.29
CA ASP A 27 9.24 -3.63 10.82
C ASP A 27 7.90 -3.16 10.20
N GLU A 28 6.89 -4.03 10.22
CA GLU A 28 5.59 -3.74 9.61
C GLU A 28 4.94 -2.50 10.22
N LEU A 29 5.09 -2.27 11.53
CA LEU A 29 4.63 -1.05 12.20
C LEU A 29 5.24 0.22 11.60
N ARG A 30 6.54 0.22 11.27
CA ARG A 30 7.19 1.36 10.60
C ARG A 30 6.68 1.55 9.18
N ILE A 31 6.41 0.45 8.46
CA ILE A 31 5.79 0.52 7.13
C ILE A 31 4.42 1.20 7.23
N PHE A 32 3.57 0.77 8.17
CA PHE A 32 2.24 1.35 8.36
C PHE A 32 2.25 2.83 8.70
N TYR A 33 3.13 3.24 9.61
CA TYR A 33 3.23 4.64 10.00
C TYR A 33 3.51 5.57 8.80
N ASN A 34 4.18 5.04 7.78
CA ASN A 34 4.55 5.77 6.57
C ASN A 34 3.59 5.57 5.39
N LEU A 35 2.58 4.70 5.53
CA LEU A 35 1.53 4.51 4.52
C LEU A 35 0.50 5.65 4.60
N ALA A 36 0.08 6.12 3.44
CA ALA A 36 -0.92 7.17 3.26
C ALA A 36 -1.95 6.75 2.21
N MET A 37 -3.06 7.47 2.12
CA MET A 37 -3.90 7.41 0.93
C MET A 37 -3.06 7.75 -0.31
N ASP A 38 -3.23 6.99 -1.38
CA ASP A 38 -2.45 7.06 -2.62
C ASP A 38 -0.96 6.71 -2.50
N ARG A 39 -0.53 6.04 -1.42
CA ARG A 39 0.84 5.56 -1.25
C ARG A 39 0.87 4.06 -0.96
N VAL A 40 1.80 3.37 -1.62
CA VAL A 40 2.09 1.96 -1.39
C VAL A 40 3.57 1.76 -1.12
N HIS A 41 3.89 0.68 -0.42
CA HIS A 41 5.25 0.28 -0.12
C HIS A 41 5.50 -1.16 -0.55
N TYR A 42 6.41 -1.37 -1.50
CA TYR A 42 6.84 -2.70 -1.91
C TYR A 42 8.11 -3.09 -1.15
N PHE A 43 8.09 -4.28 -0.55
CA PHE A 43 9.22 -4.82 0.19
C PHE A 43 9.74 -6.09 -0.52
N PRO A 44 10.81 -5.98 -1.32
CA PRO A 44 11.28 -7.07 -2.17
C PRO A 44 11.68 -8.32 -1.38
N ARG A 45 12.36 -8.15 -0.22
CA ARG A 45 12.77 -9.29 0.63
C ARG A 45 11.60 -10.15 1.11
N ARG A 46 10.42 -9.54 1.29
CA ARG A 46 9.20 -10.24 1.72
C ARG A 46 8.26 -10.59 0.56
N ASN A 47 8.60 -10.21 -0.67
CA ASN A 47 7.73 -10.25 -1.84
C ASN A 47 6.34 -9.71 -1.51
N ALA A 48 6.28 -8.55 -0.86
CA ALA A 48 5.06 -8.04 -0.26
C ALA A 48 4.83 -6.58 -0.64
N LEU A 49 3.62 -6.25 -1.07
CA LEU A 49 3.16 -4.88 -1.26
C LEU A 49 2.19 -4.53 -0.12
N TYR A 50 2.50 -3.44 0.57
CA TYR A 50 1.72 -2.90 1.67
C TYR A 50 1.00 -1.62 1.22
N PHE A 51 -0.27 -1.48 1.60
CA PHE A 51 -1.09 -0.34 1.19
C PHE A 51 -2.25 -0.11 2.16
N VAL A 52 -2.79 1.11 2.16
CA VAL A 52 -4.07 1.42 2.81
C VAL A 52 -5.10 1.59 1.70
N ASP A 53 -6.28 0.99 1.86
CA ASP A 53 -7.33 1.13 0.86
C ASP A 53 -7.95 2.53 0.93
N SER A 54 -8.30 3.08 -0.23
CA SER A 54 -8.89 4.41 -0.36
C SER A 54 -10.22 4.29 -1.09
N VAL A 55 -11.21 5.08 -0.67
CA VAL A 55 -12.51 5.18 -1.36
C VAL A 55 -12.33 5.82 -2.75
N TYR A 56 -11.29 6.63 -2.94
CA TYR A 56 -11.02 7.33 -4.20
C TYR A 56 -10.26 6.47 -5.21
N ARG A 57 -9.41 5.54 -4.75
CA ARG A 57 -8.64 4.63 -5.62
C ARG A 57 -8.49 3.26 -4.95
N SER A 58 -9.09 2.24 -5.57
CA SER A 58 -9.01 0.87 -5.07
C SER A 58 -7.74 0.19 -5.56
N VAL A 59 -6.69 0.20 -4.72
CA VAL A 59 -5.45 -0.56 -4.95
C VAL A 59 -5.74 -2.05 -5.24
N PRO A 60 -6.64 -2.74 -4.51
CA PRO A 60 -7.01 -4.12 -4.82
C PRO A 60 -7.59 -4.30 -6.23
N ALA A 61 -8.41 -3.36 -6.71
CA ALA A 61 -9.00 -3.44 -8.05
C ALA A 61 -7.93 -3.31 -9.15
N ILE A 62 -6.99 -2.36 -8.99
CA ILE A 62 -5.86 -2.19 -9.92
C ILE A 62 -5.02 -3.47 -9.97
N ILE A 63 -4.67 -4.03 -8.81
CA ILE A 63 -3.88 -5.26 -8.73
C ILE A 63 -4.62 -6.42 -9.40
N ARG A 64 -5.93 -6.60 -9.13
CA ARG A 64 -6.75 -7.63 -9.78
C ARG A 64 -6.81 -7.46 -11.28
N SER A 65 -6.91 -6.23 -11.79
CA SER A 65 -6.92 -5.95 -13.22
C SER A 65 -5.61 -6.39 -13.88
N VAL A 66 -4.47 -6.02 -13.28
CA VAL A 66 -3.13 -6.38 -13.79
C VAL A 66 -2.91 -7.89 -13.76
N LEU A 67 -3.41 -8.56 -12.73
CA LEU A 67 -3.22 -10.00 -12.51
C LEU A 67 -4.35 -10.87 -13.07
N SER A 68 -5.33 -10.29 -13.76
CA SER A 68 -6.50 -11.02 -14.27
C SER A 68 -6.13 -12.21 -15.18
N GLY A 69 -4.99 -12.14 -15.87
CA GLY A 69 -4.46 -13.20 -16.73
C GLY A 69 -3.61 -14.28 -16.04
N THR A 70 -3.33 -14.19 -14.73
CA THR A 70 -2.44 -15.14 -14.03
C THR A 70 -3.16 -16.36 -13.47
N GLY A 71 -4.49 -16.42 -13.59
CA GLY A 71 -5.32 -17.55 -13.15
C GLY A 71 -5.45 -17.73 -11.63
N THR A 72 -4.74 -16.93 -10.83
CA THR A 72 -4.84 -16.96 -9.36
C THR A 72 -5.20 -15.57 -8.84
N PRO A 73 -6.35 -15.41 -8.17
CA PRO A 73 -6.74 -14.12 -7.64
C PRO A 73 -5.75 -13.70 -6.53
N PRO A 74 -5.31 -12.44 -6.51
CA PRO A 74 -4.43 -11.94 -5.48
C PRO A 74 -5.08 -12.02 -4.10
N ALA A 75 -4.44 -12.72 -3.16
CA ALA A 75 -4.86 -12.79 -1.77
C ALA A 75 -4.45 -11.50 -1.04
N VAL A 76 -5.45 -10.69 -0.69
CA VAL A 76 -5.26 -9.47 0.10
C VAL A 76 -5.53 -9.79 1.56
N GLU A 77 -4.53 -9.59 2.38
CA GLU A 77 -4.54 -9.83 3.83
C GLU A 77 -4.73 -8.51 4.57
N GLN A 78 -5.61 -8.51 5.59
CA GLN A 78 -5.78 -7.39 6.49
C GLN A 78 -4.75 -7.49 7.62
N LEU A 79 -4.02 -6.41 7.85
CA LEU A 79 -3.06 -6.28 8.94
C LEU A 79 -3.61 -5.35 10.03
N TYR A 80 -3.19 -5.60 11.26
CA TYR A 80 -3.73 -4.97 12.47
C TYR A 80 -2.58 -4.39 13.31
N LEU A 81 -2.88 -3.33 14.08
CA LEU A 81 -1.93 -2.68 14.98
C LEU A 81 -1.82 -3.39 16.33
N ASP A 82 -2.72 -4.32 16.62
CA ASP A 82 -2.82 -5.04 17.88
C ASP A 82 -2.99 -6.54 17.67
N ASP A 83 -2.50 -7.34 18.61
CA ASP A 83 -2.57 -8.81 18.57
C ASP A 83 -4.01 -9.33 18.64
N LYS A 84 -4.94 -8.52 19.16
CA LYS A 84 -6.35 -8.87 19.27
C LYS A 84 -7.17 -8.47 18.03
N HIS A 85 -6.52 -7.91 17.01
CA HIS A 85 -7.13 -7.56 15.73
C HIS A 85 -8.28 -6.54 15.82
N TYR A 86 -8.29 -5.65 16.82
CA TYR A 86 -9.29 -4.59 16.94
C TYR A 86 -8.99 -3.39 16.02
N PHE A 87 -7.72 -3.06 15.81
CA PHE A 87 -7.31 -1.85 15.10
C PHE A 87 -6.72 -2.18 13.73
N LYS A 88 -7.50 -1.93 12.67
CA LYS A 88 -7.05 -2.14 11.28
C LYS A 88 -5.95 -1.14 10.92
N ALA A 89 -4.79 -1.67 10.52
CA ALA A 89 -3.63 -0.86 10.12
C ALA A 89 -3.61 -0.59 8.60
N GLY A 90 -3.66 -1.67 7.82
CA GLY A 90 -3.51 -1.62 6.38
C GLY A 90 -3.67 -3.01 5.78
N LYS A 91 -3.35 -3.15 4.51
CA LYS A 91 -3.47 -4.39 3.76
C LYS A 91 -2.12 -4.78 3.17
N ARG A 92 -1.93 -6.10 3.01
CA ARG A 92 -0.77 -6.68 2.38
C ARG A 92 -1.20 -7.66 1.30
N ILE A 93 -0.39 -7.75 0.26
CA ILE A 93 -0.47 -8.80 -0.74
C ILE A 93 0.91 -9.37 -0.99
N LYS A 94 1.00 -10.69 -1.18
CA LYS A 94 2.21 -11.34 -1.68
C LYS A 94 2.29 -11.19 -3.20
N LEU A 95 3.36 -10.56 -3.67
CA LEU A 95 3.63 -10.27 -5.07
C LEU A 95 5.03 -10.80 -5.41
N PRO A 96 5.12 -11.93 -6.13
CA PRO A 96 6.39 -12.43 -6.64
C PRO A 96 7.09 -11.39 -7.52
N PRO A 97 8.43 -11.37 -7.61
CA PRO A 97 9.17 -10.33 -8.36
C PRO A 97 8.72 -10.20 -9.82
N ARG A 98 8.36 -11.32 -10.47
CA ARG A 98 7.85 -11.35 -11.85
C ARG A 98 6.55 -10.58 -12.03
N GLN A 99 5.68 -10.58 -11.02
CA GLN A 99 4.38 -9.88 -11.04
C GLN A 99 4.50 -8.46 -10.47
N ALA A 100 5.42 -8.26 -9.51
CA ALA A 100 5.63 -6.98 -8.83
C ALA A 100 5.84 -5.84 -9.83
N ASN A 101 6.75 -5.98 -10.80
CA ASN A 101 7.05 -4.90 -11.74
C ASN A 101 5.82 -4.39 -12.50
N ALA A 102 4.99 -5.29 -13.04
CA ALA A 102 3.77 -4.90 -13.75
C ALA A 102 2.79 -4.15 -12.84
N VAL A 103 2.62 -4.64 -11.61
CA VAL A 103 1.75 -4.00 -10.62
C VAL A 103 2.28 -2.63 -10.20
N LEU A 104 3.58 -2.50 -9.91
CA LEU A 104 4.17 -1.22 -9.52
C LEU A 104 4.05 -0.17 -10.63
N VAL A 105 4.23 -0.58 -11.89
CA VAL A 105 4.03 0.31 -13.04
C VAL A 105 2.57 0.75 -13.16
N ALA A 106 1.62 -0.19 -13.09
CA ALA A 106 0.20 0.16 -13.17
C ALA A 106 -0.25 1.11 -12.05
N LEU A 107 0.23 0.90 -10.81
CA LEU A 107 -0.05 1.79 -9.69
C LEU A 107 0.50 3.21 -9.96
N ARG A 108 1.71 3.33 -10.51
CA ARG A 108 2.28 4.64 -10.88
C ARG A 108 1.48 5.34 -11.98
N LEU A 109 1.00 4.59 -12.98
CA LEU A 109 0.14 5.13 -14.04
C LEU A 109 -1.18 5.66 -13.48
N GLU A 110 -1.69 5.03 -12.42
CA GLU A 110 -2.86 5.49 -11.65
C GLU A 110 -2.51 6.61 -10.65
N GLY A 111 -1.33 7.23 -10.73
CA GLY A 111 -0.93 8.33 -9.86
C GLY A 111 -0.68 7.95 -8.39
N ILE A 112 -0.56 6.65 -8.10
CA ILE A 112 -0.24 6.13 -6.77
C ILE A 112 1.27 6.19 -6.57
N GLN A 113 1.70 6.76 -5.46
CA GLN A 113 3.10 6.84 -5.09
C GLN A 113 3.60 5.48 -4.61
N VAL A 114 4.60 4.95 -5.30
CA VAL A 114 5.24 3.67 -4.95
C VAL A 114 6.59 3.94 -4.30
N SER A 115 6.76 3.49 -3.07
CA SER A 115 8.06 3.38 -2.38
C SER A 115 8.53 1.93 -2.37
N ILE A 116 9.84 1.71 -2.43
CA ILE A 116 10.45 0.38 -2.44
C ILE A 116 11.53 0.36 -1.34
N SER A 117 11.57 -0.66 -0.49
CA SER A 117 12.70 -0.85 0.43
C SER A 117 13.92 -1.35 -0.35
N GLU A 118 15.07 -0.74 -0.11
CA GLU A 118 16.37 -1.18 -0.64
C GLU A 118 16.91 -2.40 0.12
#